data_AF-A0A445CPG4-F1
#
_entry.id   AF-A0A445CPG4-F1
#
_cell.length_a   1.000
_cell.length_b   1.000
_cell.length_c   1.000
_cell.angle_alpha   90.00
_cell.angle_beta   90.00
_cell.angle_gamma   90.00
#
_symmetry.space_group_name_H-M   'P 1'
#
loop_
_entity.id
_entity.type
_entity.pdbx_description
1 polymer ?
#
loop_
_entity_poly.entity_id
_entity_poly.type
_entity_poly.pdbx_seq_one_letter_code
_entity_poly.pdbx_strand_id
1 'polypeptide(L)'
;MLKQYRQLSMSIRPTIENNEEARIRPSKTYQSFVAAARGHRELSFIEKYVRNYITREVHNVSELADEQKFGKSRAACEYFGDVISFDTT
;
A
#
# COMPACT_ATOMS: atom_id res chain seq x y z
N MET A 1 19.58 10.29 -11.09
CA MET A 1 18.19 9.93 -10.69
C MET A 1 18.11 8.54 -10.06
N LEU A 2 18.59 7.47 -10.72
CA LEU A 2 18.54 6.10 -10.21
C LEU A 2 19.22 5.86 -8.84
N LYS A 3 20.35 6.52 -8.54
CA LYS A 3 21.04 6.35 -7.24
C LYS A 3 20.18 6.76 -6.03
N GLN A 4 19.42 7.85 -6.14
CA GLN A 4 18.56 8.31 -5.06
C GLN A 4 17.34 7.40 -4.87
N TYR A 5 16.75 6.95 -5.97
CA TYR A 5 15.68 5.94 -5.93
C TYR A 5 16.14 4.64 -5.26
N ARG A 6 17.37 4.20 -5.56
CA ARG A 6 17.95 3.00 -4.97
C ARG A 6 18.16 3.15 -3.46
N GLN A 7 18.67 4.31 -3.02
CA GLN A 7 18.86 4.63 -1.61
C GLN A 7 17.53 4.74 -0.84
N LEU A 8 16.55 5.47 -1.38
CA LEU A 8 15.20 5.56 -0.82
C LEU A 8 14.53 4.18 -0.73
N SER A 9 14.69 3.35 -1.76
CA SER A 9 14.13 2.01 -1.72
C SER A 9 14.79 1.14 -0.65
N MET A 10 16.10 1.30 -0.39
CA MET A 10 16.78 0.53 0.65
C MET A 10 16.32 0.91 2.06
N SER A 11 16.01 2.18 2.31
CA SER A 11 15.54 2.62 3.63
C SER A 11 14.06 2.33 3.86
N ILE A 12 13.23 2.36 2.81
CA ILE A 12 11.77 2.27 2.94
C ILE A 12 11.26 0.83 2.77
N ARG A 13 11.89 -0.01 1.93
CA ARG A 13 11.46 -1.40 1.69
C ARG A 13 11.36 -2.24 2.97
N PRO A 14 12.32 -2.21 3.91
CA PRO A 14 12.22 -3.04 5.11
C PRO A 14 11.01 -2.67 5.97
N THR A 15 10.72 -1.38 6.09
CA THR A 15 9.54 -0.89 6.83
C THR A 15 8.24 -1.33 6.16
N ILE A 16 8.21 -1.30 4.84
CA ILE A 16 7.09 -1.76 4.03
C ILE A 16 6.85 -3.26 4.19
N GLU A 17 7.89 -4.07 4.07
CA GLU A 17 7.81 -5.53 4.17
C GLU A 17 7.39 -5.97 5.57
N ASN A 18 7.95 -5.34 6.61
CA ASN A 18 7.54 -5.61 8.00
C ASN A 18 6.08 -5.22 8.26
N ASN A 19 5.62 -4.10 7.69
CA ASN A 19 4.22 -3.67 7.84
C ASN A 19 3.25 -4.60 7.11
N GLU A 20 3.68 -5.18 5.98
CA GLU A 20 2.93 -6.20 5.25
C GLU A 20 2.80 -7.50 6.06
N GLU A 21 3.90 -7.97 6.65
CA GLU A 21 3.91 -9.15 7.53
C GLU A 21 3.04 -8.92 8.78
N ALA A 22 3.10 -7.73 9.37
CA ALA A 22 2.28 -7.32 10.51
C ALA A 22 0.81 -7.00 10.16
N ARG A 23 0.42 -7.09 8.88
CA ARG A 23 -0.91 -6.69 8.37
C ARG A 23 -1.32 -5.28 8.81
N ILE A 24 -0.35 -4.37 8.89
CA ILE A 24 -0.60 -2.97 9.18
C ILE A 24 -1.30 -2.35 7.97
N ARG A 25 -2.44 -1.70 8.22
CA ARG A 25 -3.23 -1.03 7.19
C ARG A 25 -2.35 -0.11 6.32
N PRO A 26 -2.37 -0.25 4.99
CA PRO A 26 -1.60 0.59 4.08
C PRO A 26 -1.90 2.08 4.24
N SER A 27 -3.14 2.46 4.63
CA SER A 27 -3.52 3.85 4.89
C SER A 27 -2.68 4.49 6.00
N LYS A 28 -2.43 3.76 7.10
CA LYS A 28 -1.59 4.23 8.22
C LYS A 28 -0.13 4.36 7.81
N THR A 29 0.37 3.40 7.05
CA THR A 29 1.74 3.41 6.51
C THR A 29 1.92 4.58 5.54
N TYR A 30 0.97 4.79 4.63
CA TYR A 30 0.94 5.92 3.71
C TYR A 30 0.96 7.26 4.45
N GLN A 31 0.06 7.46 5.42
CA GLN A 31 0.02 8.67 6.24
C GLN A 31 1.33 8.93 6.99
N SER A 32 1.90 7.89 7.62
CA SER A 32 3.18 8.01 8.33
C SER A 32 4.31 8.42 7.39
N PHE A 33 4.33 7.88 6.17
CA PHE A 33 5.34 8.26 5.19
C PHE A 33 5.10 9.63 4.58
N VAL A 34 3.84 10.03 4.34
CA VAL A 34 3.50 11.40 3.90
C VAL A 34 3.96 12.42 4.95
N ALA A 35 3.76 12.14 6.24
CA ALA A 35 4.20 13.00 7.33
C ALA A 35 5.73 13.07 7.46
N ALA A 36 6.44 11.98 7.15
CA ALA A 36 7.89 11.92 7.19
C ALA A 36 8.57 12.48 5.92
N ALA A 37 7.89 12.40 4.78
CA ALA A 37 8.41 12.80 3.48
C ALA A 37 8.57 14.32 3.41
N ARG A 38 9.81 14.77 3.23
CA ARG A 38 10.13 16.20 3.04
C ARG A 38 10.02 16.65 1.57
N GLY A 39 9.45 15.84 0.67
CA GLY A 39 9.26 16.21 -0.73
C GLY A 39 8.72 15.11 -1.66
N HIS A 40 8.49 15.46 -2.93
CA HIS A 40 7.77 14.64 -3.92
C HIS A 40 8.41 13.29 -4.30
N ARG A 41 9.75 13.16 -4.23
CA ARG A 41 10.43 11.92 -4.67
C ARG A 41 10.11 10.73 -3.79
N GLU A 42 9.88 10.95 -2.51
CA GLU A 42 9.55 9.91 -1.53
C GLU A 42 8.09 9.47 -1.72
N LEU A 43 7.19 10.43 -1.98
CA LEU A 43 5.76 10.21 -2.26
C LEU A 43 5.55 9.31 -3.49
N SER A 44 6.21 9.58 -4.62
CA SER A 44 6.09 8.75 -5.84
C SER A 44 6.46 7.27 -5.63
N PHE A 45 7.38 6.97 -4.69
CA PHE A 45 7.77 5.60 -4.37
C PHE A 45 6.67 4.90 -3.56
N ILE A 46 6.10 5.62 -2.60
CA ILE A 46 5.04 5.12 -1.71
C ILE A 46 3.74 4.92 -2.49
N GLU A 47 3.36 5.86 -3.35
CA GLU A 47 2.21 5.74 -4.25
C GLU A 47 2.32 4.49 -5.13
N LYS A 48 3.50 4.24 -5.69
CA LYS A 48 3.77 3.04 -6.49
C LYS A 48 3.63 1.77 -5.64
N TYR A 49 4.09 1.78 -4.39
CA TYR A 49 3.92 0.65 -3.47
C TYR A 49 2.45 0.38 -3.16
N VAL A 50 1.70 1.42 -2.75
CA VAL A 50 0.28 1.30 -2.42
C VAL A 50 -0.51 0.75 -3.60
N ARG A 51 -0.25 1.26 -4.81
CA ARG A 51 -0.85 0.74 -6.04
C ARG A 51 -0.52 -0.74 -6.26
N ASN A 52 0.74 -1.13 -6.12
CA ASN A 52 1.18 -2.51 -6.30
C ASN A 52 0.54 -3.46 -5.28
N TYR A 53 0.39 -3.01 -4.03
CA TYR A 53 -0.28 -3.75 -2.98
C TYR A 53 -1.78 -3.92 -3.25
N ILE A 54 -2.49 -2.86 -3.64
CA ILE A 54 -3.91 -2.93 -4.05
C ILE A 54 -4.08 -3.92 -5.21
N THR A 55 -3.25 -3.82 -6.25
CA THR A 55 -3.33 -4.72 -7.41
C THR A 55 -3.16 -6.18 -7.00
N ARG A 56 -2.21 -6.48 -6.10
CA ARG A 56 -2.00 -7.84 -5.59
C ARG A 56 -3.18 -8.34 -4.76
N GLU A 57 -3.72 -7.50 -3.90
CA GLU A 57 -4.83 -7.89 -3.02
C GLU A 57 -6.14 -8.08 -3.79
N VAL A 58 -6.39 -7.25 -4.81
CA VAL A 58 -7.50 -7.44 -5.76
C VAL A 58 -7.34 -8.76 -6.52
N HIS A 59 -6.11 -9.09 -6.96
CA HIS A 59 -5.83 -10.36 -7.62
C HIS A 59 -6.06 -11.55 -6.68
N ASN A 60 -5.56 -11.47 -5.44
CA ASN A 60 -5.76 -12.50 -4.40
C ASN A 60 -7.25 -12.72 -4.10
N VAL A 61 -8.07 -11.66 -4.08
CA VAL A 61 -9.52 -11.79 -3.90
C VAL A 61 -10.17 -12.42 -5.15
N SER A 62 -9.66 -12.13 -6.34
CA SER A 62 -10.21 -12.65 -7.60
C SER A 62 -10.02 -14.17 -7.79
N GLU A 63 -8.93 -14.73 -7.26
CA GLU A 63 -8.56 -16.16 -7.34
C GLU A 63 -9.29 -17.05 -6.31
N LEU A 64 -10.12 -16.48 -5.44
CA LEU A 64 -10.82 -17.24 -4.41
C LEU A 64 -12.18 -17.75 -4.88
N ALA A 65 -12.56 -18.94 -4.38
CA ALA A 65 -13.88 -19.52 -4.59
C ALA A 65 -14.99 -18.54 -4.17
N ASP A 66 -16.11 -18.56 -4.89
CA ASP A 66 -17.17 -17.53 -4.83
C ASP A 66 -17.71 -17.28 -3.41
N GLU A 67 -17.82 -18.33 -2.58
CA GLU A 67 -18.23 -18.23 -1.17
C GLU A 67 -17.22 -17.46 -0.30
N GLN A 68 -15.93 -17.63 -0.57
CA GLN A 68 -14.84 -16.99 0.16
C GLN A 68 -14.56 -15.57 -0.36
N LYS A 69 -14.95 -15.31 -1.60
CA LYS A 69 -14.79 -14.04 -2.31
C LYS A 69 -15.63 -12.93 -1.70
N PHE A 70 -16.86 -13.21 -1.29
CA PHE A 70 -17.76 -12.19 -0.69
C PHE A 70 -17.24 -11.68 0.67
N GLY A 71 -16.85 -12.60 1.56
CA GLY A 71 -16.34 -12.23 2.89
C GLY A 71 -15.01 -11.46 2.81
N LYS A 72 -14.10 -11.89 1.93
CA LYS A 72 -12.82 -11.21 1.73
C LYS A 72 -12.94 -9.93 0.90
N SER A 73 -13.89 -9.83 -0.04
CA SER A 73 -14.20 -8.58 -0.73
C SER A 73 -14.66 -7.52 0.26
N ARG A 74 -15.54 -7.87 1.21
CA ARG A 74 -15.94 -6.95 2.27
C ARG A 74 -14.77 -6.55 3.18
N ALA A 75 -13.96 -7.50 3.63
CA ALA A 75 -12.78 -7.22 4.43
C ALA A 75 -11.75 -6.36 3.68
N ALA A 76 -11.58 -6.59 2.37
CA ALA A 76 -10.76 -5.77 1.50
C ALA A 76 -11.34 -4.36 1.37
N CYS A 77 -12.63 -4.19 1.11
CA CYS A 77 -13.28 -2.87 1.07
C CYS A 77 -13.12 -2.12 2.41
N GLU A 78 -13.27 -2.80 3.54
CA GLU A 78 -13.01 -2.20 4.85
C GLU A 78 -11.52 -1.86 5.01
N TYR A 79 -10.59 -2.71 4.57
CA TYR A 79 -9.15 -2.50 4.70
C TYR A 79 -8.59 -1.42 3.75
N PHE A 80 -9.17 -1.27 2.56
CA PHE A 80 -8.74 -0.37 1.48
C PHE A 80 -9.59 0.88 1.31
N GLY A 81 -10.79 0.94 1.87
CA GLY A 81 -11.69 2.10 1.75
C GLY A 81 -10.99 3.39 2.17
N ASP A 82 -10.22 3.33 3.27
CA ASP A 82 -9.40 4.45 3.74
C ASP A 82 -8.33 4.88 2.71
N VAL A 83 -7.79 3.94 1.94
CA VAL A 83 -6.72 4.21 0.96
C VAL A 83 -7.27 4.89 -0.29
N ILE A 84 -8.41 4.41 -0.79
CA ILE A 84 -9.06 4.95 -2.01
C ILE A 84 -9.59 6.38 -1.77
N SER A 85 -9.98 6.73 -0.53
CA SER A 85 -10.43 8.08 -0.21
C SER A 85 -9.36 9.18 -0.35
N PHE A 86 -8.06 8.84 -0.35
CA PHE A 86 -7.00 9.84 -0.50
C PHE A 86 -6.88 10.42 -1.93
N ASP A 87 -7.37 9.73 -2.96
CA ASP A 87 -7.21 10.10 -4.38
C ASP A 87 -8.33 11.03 -4.91
N THR A 88 -9.21 11.58 -4.05
CA THR A 88 -10.42 12.33 -4.46
C THR A 88 -10.39 13.85 -4.27
N THR A 89 -9.24 14.52 -4.34
CA THR A 89 -9.18 16.01 -4.35
C THR A 89 -8.22 16.56 -5.38
#